data_AF-A0A959WFR8-F1
#
_entry.id   AF-A0A959WFR8-F1
#
_cell.length_a   1.000
_cell.length_b   1.000
_cell.length_c   1.000
_cell.angle_alpha   90.00
_cell.angle_beta   90.00
_cell.angle_gamma   90.00
#
_symmetry.space_group_name_H-M   'P 1'
#
loop_
_entity.id
_entity.type
_entity.pdbx_description
1 polymer ?
#
loop_
_entity_poly.entity_id
_entity_poly.type
_entity_poly.pdbx_seq_one_letter_code
_entity_poly.pdbx_strand_id
1 'polypeptide(L)'
;MSVVTAQIIAGTGDLYRPGVRPLNVLWFAEGGGRPSWLLERSGWLDFIEPGRDRGGDGVGPREPVLLVPESPETILEDGLLLLVARGIEDPAVVARSRHLVPELLDSSHVELDSGKHNPDDLVEMRELSAECEMSCQLTVILLQGNMLYDQLPVLENYPFNLEVCSPTFSRQRNPWYPEGKRFGSLQTRPPGPPTE
;
A
#
# COMPACT_ATOMS: atom_id res chain seq x y z
N MET A 1 -5.27 7.17 -19.71
CA MET A 1 -4.28 6.10 -19.47
C MET A 1 -3.78 6.32 -18.06
N SER A 2 -3.99 5.35 -17.18
CA SER A 2 -3.49 5.39 -15.81
C SER A 2 -2.03 4.97 -15.76
N VAL A 3 -1.31 5.51 -14.79
CA VAL A 3 0.11 5.26 -14.54
C VAL A 3 0.28 4.93 -13.06
N VAL A 4 1.12 3.94 -12.75
CA VAL A 4 1.45 3.61 -11.37
C VAL A 4 2.46 4.63 -10.84
N THR A 5 2.15 5.27 -9.72
CA THR A 5 2.96 6.35 -9.14
C THR A 5 3.36 6.12 -7.70
N ALA A 6 2.77 5.13 -7.02
CA ALA A 6 3.23 4.65 -5.73
C ALA A 6 3.03 3.14 -5.58
N GLN A 7 3.77 2.56 -4.64
CA GLN A 7 3.68 1.16 -4.26
C GLN A 7 3.82 1.03 -2.75
N ILE A 8 3.03 0.17 -2.11
CA ILE A 8 3.26 -0.25 -0.72
C ILE A 8 3.50 -1.75 -0.73
N ILE A 9 4.62 -2.18 -0.17
CA ILE A 9 4.96 -3.58 0.01
C ILE A 9 4.77 -3.91 1.48
N ALA A 10 3.91 -4.87 1.76
CA ALA A 10 3.61 -5.32 3.12
C ALA A 10 4.02 -6.77 3.30
N GLY A 11 4.66 -7.08 4.42
CA GLY A 11 5.08 -8.44 4.70
C GLY A 11 5.79 -8.59 6.03
N THR A 12 6.65 -9.60 6.11
CA THR A 12 7.41 -9.87 7.33
C THR A 12 8.82 -9.31 7.21
N GLY A 13 9.28 -8.64 8.26
CA GLY A 13 10.67 -8.23 8.40
C GLY A 13 11.60 -9.34 8.88
N ASP A 14 12.90 -9.14 8.71
CA ASP A 14 13.95 -9.91 9.37
C ASP A 14 14.51 -9.06 10.53
N LEU A 15 14.58 -9.63 11.74
CA LEU A 15 15.13 -8.94 12.91
C LEU A 15 16.60 -8.53 12.75
N TYR A 16 17.32 -9.16 11.82
CA TYR A 16 18.77 -9.00 11.65
C TYR A 16 19.15 -8.31 10.34
N ARG A 17 18.21 -8.09 9.42
CA ARG A 17 18.50 -7.50 8.11
C ARG A 17 17.39 -6.54 7.68
N PRO A 18 17.74 -5.35 7.17
CA PRO A 18 16.76 -4.47 6.56
C PRO A 18 16.16 -5.13 5.31
N GLY A 19 14.89 -4.81 5.04
CA GLY A 19 14.11 -5.35 3.94
C GLY A 19 12.89 -6.16 4.38
N VAL A 20 11.99 -6.38 3.42
CA VAL A 20 10.70 -7.03 3.63
C VAL A 20 10.62 -8.33 2.82
N ARG A 21 10.12 -9.40 3.42
CA ARG A 21 9.63 -10.58 2.69
C ARG A 21 8.19 -10.29 2.27
N PRO A 22 7.93 -9.98 0.99
CA PRO A 22 6.67 -9.43 0.55
C PRO A 22 5.56 -10.48 0.60
N LEU A 23 4.45 -10.15 1.25
CA LEU A 23 3.22 -10.95 1.30
C LEU A 23 2.11 -10.30 0.48
N ASN A 24 1.99 -8.98 0.55
CA ASN A 24 1.00 -8.20 -0.17
C ASN A 24 1.65 -6.98 -0.80
N VAL A 25 1.10 -6.54 -1.93
CA VAL A 25 1.54 -5.35 -2.65
C VAL A 25 0.32 -4.52 -2.98
N LEU A 26 0.36 -3.24 -2.63
CA LEU A 26 -0.55 -2.23 -3.13
C LEU A 26 0.11 -1.45 -4.24
N TRP A 27 -0.56 -1.33 -5.37
CA TRP A 27 -0.17 -0.46 -6.47
C TRP A 27 -1.10 0.74 -6.51
N PHE A 28 -0.55 1.95 -6.47
CA PHE A 28 -1.33 3.16 -6.63
C PHE A 28 -1.25 3.65 -8.06
N ALA A 29 -2.41 3.82 -8.69
CA ALA A 29 -2.52 4.34 -10.04
C ALA A 29 -3.18 5.72 -10.05
N GLU A 30 -2.56 6.65 -10.78
CA GLU A 30 -3.04 8.00 -11.03
C GLU A 30 -3.16 8.26 -12.55
N GLY A 31 -3.91 9.30 -12.93
CA GLY A 31 -3.98 9.78 -14.30
C GLY A 31 -5.06 9.12 -15.17
N GLY A 32 -5.80 9.94 -15.93
CA GLY A 32 -6.80 9.46 -16.90
C GLY A 32 -8.06 8.83 -16.32
N GLY A 33 -8.37 9.08 -15.03
CA GLY A 33 -9.55 8.55 -14.33
C GLY A 33 -9.53 8.90 -12.84
N ARG A 34 -10.22 8.09 -12.03
CA ARG A 34 -10.19 8.17 -10.56
C ARG A 34 -8.89 7.53 -10.02
N PRO A 35 -8.25 8.09 -8.97
CA PRO A 35 -7.14 7.42 -8.30
C PRO A 35 -7.61 6.08 -7.74
N SER A 36 -6.73 5.08 -7.74
CA SER A 36 -7.10 3.74 -7.27
C SER A 36 -5.92 2.97 -6.70
N TRP A 37 -6.20 2.18 -5.67
CA TRP A 37 -5.32 1.15 -5.15
C TRP A 37 -5.66 -0.21 -5.76
N LEU A 38 -4.64 -0.97 -6.14
CA LEU A 38 -4.78 -2.38 -6.51
C LEU A 38 -4.00 -3.22 -5.49
N LEU A 39 -4.71 -3.99 -4.67
CA LEU A 39 -4.12 -4.95 -3.74
C LEU A 39 -3.92 -6.29 -4.44
N GLU A 40 -2.69 -6.79 -4.41
CA GLU A 40 -2.31 -8.10 -4.91
C GLU A 40 -1.54 -8.88 -3.86
N ARG A 41 -1.74 -10.20 -3.83
CA ARG A 41 -0.88 -11.09 -3.04
C ARG A 41 0.45 -11.27 -3.78
N SER A 42 1.54 -11.12 -3.06
CA SER A 42 2.88 -11.37 -3.58
C SER A 42 3.06 -12.84 -3.92
N GLY A 43 3.33 -13.15 -5.18
CA GLY A 43 3.76 -14.48 -5.63
C GLY A 43 5.18 -14.86 -5.20
N TRP A 44 5.88 -13.98 -4.46
CA TRP A 44 7.27 -14.19 -4.04
C TRP A 44 7.46 -15.49 -3.28
N LEU A 45 6.60 -15.77 -2.29
CA LEU A 45 6.68 -17.02 -1.51
C LEU A 45 6.50 -18.25 -2.38
N ASP A 46 5.56 -18.21 -3.32
CA ASP A 46 5.28 -19.33 -4.23
C ASP A 46 6.45 -19.55 -5.22
N PHE A 47 7.20 -18.48 -5.53
CA PHE A 47 8.42 -18.53 -6.34
C PHE A 47 9.62 -19.12 -5.57
N ILE A 48 9.85 -18.74 -4.31
CA ILE A 48 11.02 -19.20 -3.54
C ILE A 48 10.80 -20.55 -2.84
N GLU A 49 9.56 -20.92 -2.55
CA GLU A 49 9.19 -22.17 -1.87
C GLU A 49 8.12 -22.95 -2.68
N PRO A 50 8.44 -23.37 -3.93
CA PRO A 50 7.50 -24.09 -4.77
C PRO A 50 7.15 -25.45 -4.14
N GLY A 51 5.85 -25.74 -4.00
CA GLY A 51 5.36 -27.04 -3.53
C GLY A 51 5.24 -27.20 -2.02
N ARG A 52 5.39 -26.12 -1.24
CA ARG A 52 5.00 -26.15 0.17
C ARG A 52 3.47 -26.20 0.24
N ASP A 53 2.92 -27.41 0.45
CA ASP A 53 1.50 -27.59 0.77
C ASP A 53 1.18 -26.71 1.99
N ARG A 54 0.48 -25.60 1.75
CA ARG A 54 -0.16 -24.83 2.82
C ARG A 54 -1.28 -25.72 3.34
N GLY A 55 -0.97 -26.48 4.39
CA GLY A 55 -1.89 -27.47 4.94
C GLY A 55 -3.30 -26.89 5.11
N GLY A 56 -4.29 -27.57 4.51
CA GLY A 56 -5.70 -27.51 4.89
C GLY A 56 -6.50 -26.23 4.60
N ASP A 57 -5.89 -25.06 4.56
CA ASP A 57 -6.60 -23.81 4.35
C ASP A 57 -6.54 -23.48 2.84
N GLY A 58 -7.60 -23.79 2.10
CA GLY A 58 -7.71 -23.72 0.63
C GLY A 58 -7.52 -22.34 -0.01
N VAL A 59 -6.39 -21.68 0.24
CA VAL A 59 -6.05 -20.34 -0.23
C VAL A 59 -5.15 -20.48 -1.45
N GLY A 60 -5.79 -20.70 -2.60
CA GLY A 60 -5.19 -20.40 -3.90
C GLY A 60 -4.84 -18.90 -4.04
N PRO A 61 -4.32 -18.45 -5.18
CA PRO A 61 -4.10 -17.03 -5.42
C PRO A 61 -5.44 -16.29 -5.21
N ARG A 62 -5.48 -15.37 -4.24
CA ARG A 62 -6.63 -14.47 -4.06
C ARG A 62 -6.67 -13.50 -5.23
N GLU A 63 -7.87 -13.27 -5.76
CA GLU A 63 -8.07 -12.31 -6.83
C GLU A 63 -7.61 -10.90 -6.38
N PRO A 64 -6.95 -10.13 -7.27
CA PRO A 64 -6.62 -8.74 -6.99
C PRO A 64 -7.86 -7.92 -6.62
N VAL A 65 -7.67 -6.94 -5.76
CA VAL A 65 -8.76 -6.08 -5.28
C VAL A 65 -8.47 -4.64 -5.67
N LEU A 66 -9.34 -4.07 -6.48
CA LEU A 66 -9.30 -2.65 -6.84
C LEU A 66 -10.11 -1.84 -5.83
N LEU A 67 -9.53 -0.77 -5.31
CA LEU A 67 -10.22 0.18 -4.43
C LEU A 67 -10.09 1.59 -4.99
N VAL A 68 -11.22 2.26 -5.15
CA VAL A 68 -11.31 3.69 -5.39
C VAL A 68 -11.48 4.38 -4.02
N PRO A 69 -10.55 5.25 -3.60
CA PRO A 69 -10.60 5.96 -2.33
C PRO A 69 -11.83 6.86 -2.18
N GLU A 70 -12.17 7.24 -0.96
CA GLU A 70 -13.31 8.12 -0.67
C GLU A 70 -13.06 9.54 -1.19
N SER A 71 -11.89 10.09 -0.85
CA SER A 71 -11.55 11.49 -1.09
C SER A 71 -10.05 11.68 -1.35
N PRO A 72 -9.63 12.80 -1.95
CA PRO A 72 -8.21 13.12 -2.14
C PRO A 72 -7.39 13.16 -0.86
N GLU A 73 -8.00 13.50 0.27
CA GLU A 73 -7.35 13.68 1.57
C GLU A 73 -7.07 12.35 2.29
N THR A 74 -7.84 11.31 1.98
CA THR A 74 -7.83 10.01 2.69
C THR A 74 -7.22 8.86 1.88
N ILE A 75 -6.66 9.15 0.70
CA ILE A 75 -6.21 8.12 -0.25
C ILE A 75 -5.27 7.10 0.39
N LEU A 76 -4.25 7.56 1.13
CA LEU A 76 -3.27 6.68 1.75
C LEU A 76 -3.91 5.81 2.83
N GLU A 77 -4.73 6.41 3.69
CA GLU A 77 -5.47 5.70 4.75
C GLU A 77 -6.43 4.66 4.16
N ASP A 78 -7.11 4.97 3.06
CA ASP A 78 -7.99 4.02 2.37
C ASP A 78 -7.22 2.82 1.81
N GLY A 79 -6.00 3.06 1.31
CA GLY A 79 -5.09 2.01 0.90
C GLY A 79 -4.65 1.14 2.09
N LEU A 80 -4.30 1.76 3.22
CA LEU A 80 -3.92 1.05 4.45
C LEU A 80 -5.08 0.25 5.03
N LEU A 81 -6.29 0.80 5.04
CA LEU A 81 -7.51 0.11 5.45
C LEU A 81 -7.73 -1.15 4.61
N LEU A 82 -7.61 -1.05 3.27
CA LEU A 82 -7.71 -2.22 2.39
C LEU A 82 -6.65 -3.28 2.72
N LEU A 83 -5.40 -2.84 2.93
CA LEU A 83 -4.31 -3.72 3.30
C LEU A 83 -4.56 -4.42 4.63
N VAL A 84 -5.02 -3.69 5.65
CA VAL A 84 -5.29 -4.26 6.98
C VAL A 84 -6.48 -5.23 6.91
N ALA A 85 -7.56 -4.86 6.21
CA ALA A 85 -8.77 -5.67 6.10
C ALA A 85 -8.56 -6.97 5.28
N ARG A 86 -7.77 -6.94 4.20
CA ARG A 86 -7.61 -8.09 3.28
C ARG A 86 -6.23 -8.69 3.15
N GLY A 87 -5.20 -7.87 3.27
CA GLY A 87 -3.82 -8.33 3.13
C GLY A 87 -3.30 -8.92 4.43
N ILE A 88 -3.46 -8.19 5.53
CA ILE A 88 -3.08 -8.59 6.88
C ILE A 88 -4.20 -9.40 7.54
N GLU A 89 -5.45 -9.04 7.25
CA GLU A 89 -6.67 -9.66 7.80
C GLU A 89 -6.74 -9.52 9.33
N ASP A 90 -6.53 -8.29 9.83
CA ASP A 90 -6.68 -8.03 11.26
C ASP A 90 -8.09 -8.40 11.75
N PRO A 91 -8.23 -9.22 12.81
CA PRO A 91 -9.54 -9.72 13.24
C PRO A 91 -10.54 -8.63 13.62
N ALA A 92 -10.08 -7.54 14.25
CA ALA A 92 -10.96 -6.45 14.68
C ALA A 92 -11.47 -5.68 13.47
N VAL A 93 -10.57 -5.33 12.55
CA VAL A 93 -10.91 -4.64 11.29
C VAL A 93 -11.81 -5.51 10.42
N VAL A 94 -11.53 -6.81 10.29
CA VAL A 94 -12.37 -7.74 9.52
C VAL A 94 -13.76 -7.85 10.15
N ALA A 95 -13.86 -8.01 11.47
CA ALA A 95 -15.16 -8.09 12.14
C ALA A 95 -15.98 -6.82 11.93
N ARG A 96 -15.35 -5.64 12.07
CA ARG A 96 -16.03 -4.36 11.89
C ARG A 96 -16.43 -4.10 10.43
N SER A 97 -15.55 -4.42 9.48
CA SER A 97 -15.78 -4.29 8.04
C SER A 97 -17.04 -5.04 7.60
N ARG A 98 -17.32 -6.24 8.13
CA ARG A 98 -18.53 -7.01 7.80
C ARG A 98 -19.83 -6.24 8.05
N HIS A 99 -19.81 -5.29 8.99
CA HIS A 99 -20.98 -4.52 9.37
C HIS A 99 -21.05 -3.17 8.68
N LEU A 100 -19.92 -2.46 8.61
CA LEU A 100 -19.88 -1.08 8.11
C LEU A 100 -19.63 -1.02 6.60
N VAL A 101 -18.67 -1.81 6.10
CA VAL A 101 -18.20 -1.75 4.71
C VAL A 101 -17.92 -3.17 4.19
N PRO A 102 -18.95 -4.04 4.04
CA PRO A 102 -18.75 -5.45 3.71
C PRO A 102 -18.05 -5.67 2.35
N GLU A 103 -18.16 -4.70 1.44
CA GLU A 103 -17.48 -4.68 0.14
C GLU A 103 -15.95 -4.80 0.29
N LEU A 104 -15.36 -4.27 1.39
CA LEU A 104 -13.94 -4.44 1.71
C LEU A 104 -13.54 -5.91 1.86
N LEU A 105 -14.45 -6.84 2.10
CA LEU A 105 -14.16 -8.27 2.31
C LEU A 105 -14.67 -9.16 1.18
N ASP A 106 -15.79 -8.78 0.57
CA ASP A 106 -16.53 -9.67 -0.35
C ASP A 106 -16.43 -9.27 -1.83
N SER A 107 -15.93 -8.06 -2.17
CA SER A 107 -15.85 -7.57 -3.56
C SER A 107 -14.44 -7.52 -4.14
N SER A 108 -14.23 -7.84 -5.42
CA SER A 108 -12.95 -7.56 -6.11
C SER A 108 -12.81 -6.08 -6.52
N HIS A 109 -13.87 -5.29 -6.39
CA HIS A 109 -13.87 -3.86 -6.68
C HIS A 109 -14.67 -3.08 -5.62
N VAL A 110 -14.01 -2.14 -4.95
CA VAL A 110 -14.58 -1.33 -3.86
C VAL A 110 -14.54 0.14 -4.26
N GLU A 111 -15.68 0.82 -4.17
CA GLU A 111 -15.80 2.25 -4.50
C GLU A 111 -16.25 3.04 -3.26
N LEU A 112 -15.30 3.61 -2.53
CA LEU A 112 -15.58 4.39 -1.33
C LEU A 112 -16.16 5.79 -1.67
N ASP A 113 -15.82 6.35 -2.84
CA ASP A 113 -16.34 7.63 -3.35
C ASP A 113 -17.81 7.60 -3.80
N SER A 114 -18.46 6.44 -3.74
CA SER A 114 -19.79 6.21 -4.33
C SER A 114 -20.96 6.86 -3.57
N GLY A 115 -20.70 7.42 -2.37
CA GLY A 115 -21.73 8.01 -1.50
C GLY A 115 -22.68 7.00 -0.85
N LYS A 116 -22.37 5.69 -0.96
CA LYS A 116 -23.15 4.61 -0.33
C LYS A 116 -22.85 4.44 1.16
N HIS A 117 -21.66 4.85 1.57
CA HIS A 117 -21.14 4.65 2.93
C HIS A 117 -21.35 5.92 3.74
N ASN A 118 -21.63 5.76 5.03
CA ASN A 118 -21.65 6.88 5.97
C ASN A 118 -20.20 7.36 6.19
N PRO A 119 -19.88 8.65 6.04
CA PRO A 119 -18.53 9.15 6.28
C PRO A 119 -17.98 8.82 7.67
N ASP A 120 -18.83 8.83 8.70
CA ASP A 120 -18.43 8.50 10.07
C ASP A 120 -18.00 7.02 10.19
N ASP A 121 -18.62 6.13 9.41
CA ASP A 121 -18.25 4.71 9.40
C ASP A 121 -16.86 4.52 8.76
N LEU A 122 -16.52 5.30 7.74
CA LEU A 122 -15.19 5.25 7.11
C LEU A 122 -14.10 5.84 8.01
N VAL A 123 -14.40 6.92 8.73
CA VAL A 123 -13.49 7.45 9.77
C VAL A 123 -13.23 6.39 10.83
N GLU A 124 -14.28 5.77 11.36
CA GLU A 124 -14.15 4.70 12.36
C GLU A 124 -13.29 3.53 11.84
N MET A 125 -13.52 3.11 10.59
CA MET A 125 -12.74 2.03 9.99
C MET A 125 -11.26 2.38 9.82
N ARG A 126 -10.92 3.63 9.47
CA ARG A 126 -9.52 4.10 9.36
C ARG A 126 -8.84 4.15 10.72
N GLU A 127 -9.50 4.71 11.73
CA GLU A 127 -9.01 4.74 13.11
C GLU A 127 -8.71 3.33 13.61
N LEU A 128 -9.66 2.40 13.43
CA LEU A 128 -9.47 1.00 13.79
C LEU A 128 -8.31 0.34 13.03
N SER A 129 -8.08 0.70 11.77
CA SER A 129 -6.95 0.18 11.00
C SER A 129 -5.59 0.70 11.50
N ALA A 130 -5.54 1.92 12.05
CA ALA A 130 -4.35 2.48 12.67
C ALA A 130 -4.02 1.83 14.03
N GLU A 131 -5.01 1.25 14.70
CA GLU A 131 -4.85 0.48 15.95
C GLU A 131 -4.41 -0.98 15.74
N CYS A 132 -4.20 -1.41 14.49
CA CYS A 132 -3.85 -2.79 14.15
C CYS A 132 -2.55 -3.25 14.85
N GLU A 133 -2.67 -4.18 15.81
CA GLU A 133 -1.54 -4.69 16.60
C GLU A 133 -0.67 -5.72 15.85
N MET A 134 -1.08 -6.14 14.65
CA MET A 134 -0.36 -7.17 13.92
C MET A 134 1.01 -6.66 13.45
N SER A 135 2.07 -7.40 13.80
CA SER A 135 3.43 -7.07 13.39
C SER A 135 3.59 -7.20 11.86
N CYS A 136 3.67 -6.08 11.16
CA CYS A 136 3.95 -6.02 9.74
C CYS A 136 5.12 -5.06 9.48
N GLN A 137 5.92 -5.37 8.45
CA GLN A 137 6.86 -4.41 7.87
C GLN A 137 6.27 -3.86 6.57
N LEU A 138 6.26 -2.54 6.47
CA LEU A 138 5.82 -1.77 5.32
C LEU A 138 7.00 -1.06 4.64
N THR A 139 7.08 -1.19 3.32
CA THR A 139 7.93 -0.34 2.49
C THR A 139 7.04 0.47 1.56
N VAL A 140 7.02 1.79 1.71
CA VAL A 140 6.24 2.73 0.91
C VAL A 140 7.16 3.37 -0.12
N ILE A 141 6.88 3.19 -1.41
CA ILE A 141 7.65 3.75 -2.51
C ILE A 141 6.78 4.80 -3.21
N LEU A 142 7.22 6.05 -3.19
CA LEU A 142 6.53 7.16 -3.87
C LEU A 142 7.37 7.68 -5.04
N LEU A 143 6.81 7.69 -6.25
CA LEU A 143 7.46 8.31 -7.40
C LEU A 143 7.32 9.84 -7.36
N GLN A 144 8.22 10.52 -8.07
CA GLN A 144 8.28 11.98 -8.05
C GLN A 144 6.97 12.63 -8.51
N GLY A 145 6.44 13.57 -7.71
CA GLY A 145 5.21 14.30 -8.00
C GLY A 145 3.92 13.54 -7.66
N ASN A 146 4.01 12.42 -6.95
CA ASN A 146 2.86 11.68 -6.45
C ASN A 146 2.07 12.48 -5.39
N MET A 147 0.74 12.38 -5.38
CA MET A 147 -0.09 13.20 -4.47
C MET A 147 -0.10 12.73 -3.01
N LEU A 148 0.43 11.55 -2.70
CA LEU A 148 0.45 10.98 -1.35
C LEU A 148 1.55 11.59 -0.46
N TYR A 149 2.45 12.41 -1.00
CA TYR A 149 3.51 13.05 -0.20
C TYR A 149 2.94 13.83 0.99
N ASP A 150 1.83 14.53 0.79
CA ASP A 150 1.19 15.35 1.83
C ASP A 150 0.44 14.51 2.88
N GLN A 151 0.20 13.22 2.59
CA GLN A 151 -0.46 12.27 3.49
C GLN A 151 0.51 11.41 4.29
N LEU A 152 1.81 11.43 3.97
CA LEU A 152 2.83 10.64 4.67
C LEU A 152 2.82 10.76 6.20
N PRO A 153 2.54 11.94 6.82
CA PRO A 153 2.51 12.05 8.27
C PRO A 153 1.54 11.09 8.96
N VAL A 154 0.49 10.64 8.27
CA VAL A 154 -0.46 9.69 8.86
C VAL A 154 0.19 8.35 9.23
N LEU A 155 1.26 7.98 8.55
CA LEU A 155 1.98 6.73 8.79
C LEU A 155 2.66 6.70 10.16
N GLU A 156 2.89 7.85 10.79
CA GLU A 156 3.45 7.94 12.15
C GLU A 156 2.49 7.35 13.21
N ASN A 157 1.20 7.25 12.89
CA ASN A 157 0.18 6.71 13.78
C ASN A 157 0.04 5.18 13.70
N TYR A 158 0.69 4.54 12.71
CA TYR A 158 0.58 3.10 12.52
C TYR A 158 1.74 2.37 13.24
N PRO A 159 1.48 1.26 13.95
CA PRO A 159 2.48 0.53 14.75
C PRO A 159 3.41 -0.36 13.90
N PHE A 160 3.46 -0.15 12.58
CA PHE A 160 4.24 -0.96 11.66
C PHE A 160 5.71 -0.53 11.62
N ASN A 161 6.59 -1.50 11.37
CA ASN A 161 7.96 -1.16 10.95
C ASN A 161 7.90 -0.57 9.55
N LEU A 162 8.27 0.70 9.40
CA LEU A 162 8.04 1.45 8.17
C LEU A 162 9.35 1.97 7.54
N GLU A 163 9.46 1.79 6.22
CA GLU A 163 10.45 2.47 5.39
C GLU A 163 9.76 3.26 4.28
N VAL A 164 9.98 4.58 4.23
CA VAL A 164 9.51 5.43 3.12
C VAL A 164 10.66 5.67 2.14
N CYS A 165 10.45 5.25 0.90
CA CYS A 165 11.41 5.30 -0.19
C CYS A 165 10.97 6.34 -1.22
N SER A 166 11.83 7.32 -1.48
CA SER A 166 11.67 8.26 -2.60
C SER A 166 12.85 8.16 -3.57
N PRO A 167 12.63 8.25 -4.89
CA PRO A 167 13.70 8.26 -5.86
C PRO A 167 14.71 9.38 -5.59
N THR A 168 15.96 9.02 -5.32
CA THR A 168 17.09 9.96 -5.23
C THR A 168 17.57 10.42 -6.61
N PHE A 169 17.16 9.71 -7.67
CA PHE A 169 17.47 10.04 -9.04
C PHE A 169 16.28 9.72 -9.95
N SER A 170 15.97 10.63 -10.86
CA SER A 170 14.96 10.44 -11.91
C SER A 170 15.44 11.02 -13.23
N ARG A 171 15.14 10.33 -14.34
CA ARG A 171 15.43 10.80 -15.69
C ARG A 171 14.23 10.55 -16.59
N GLN A 172 13.63 11.62 -17.08
CA GLN A 172 12.54 11.58 -18.04
C GLN A 172 13.09 11.80 -19.44
N ARG A 173 12.85 10.85 -20.35
CA ARG A 173 13.04 11.03 -21.79
C ARG A 173 11.69 11.19 -22.44
N ASN A 174 11.49 12.26 -23.18
CA ASN A 174 10.31 12.39 -24.04
C ASN A 174 10.73 12.92 -25.42
N PRO A 175 9.90 12.72 -26.46
CA PRO A 175 10.24 13.11 -27.84
C PRO A 175 10.47 14.61 -28.02
N TRP A 176 9.96 15.45 -27.10
CA TRP A 176 10.03 16.91 -27.16
C TRP A 176 11.25 17.50 -26.47
N TYR A 177 11.93 16.75 -25.59
CA TYR A 177 13.17 17.14 -24.92
C TYR A 177 14.23 16.04 -25.12
N PRO A 178 15.02 16.09 -26.22
CA PRO A 178 15.99 15.05 -26.57
C PRO A 178 17.04 14.79 -25.48
N GLU A 179 17.40 15.83 -24.73
CA GLU A 179 18.37 15.74 -23.62
C GLU A 179 17.79 15.09 -22.35
N GLY A 180 16.46 15.09 -22.24
CA GLY A 180 15.70 14.62 -21.09
C GLY A 180 15.78 15.54 -19.87
N LYS A 181 14.80 15.43 -18.98
CA LYS A 181 14.83 16.11 -17.67
C LYS A 181 15.48 15.18 -16.65
N ARG A 182 16.42 15.69 -15.85
CA ARG A 182 17.12 14.94 -14.80
C ARG A 182 16.89 15.57 -13.44
N PHE A 183 16.72 14.74 -12.42
CA PHE A 183 16.61 15.13 -11.02
C PHE A 183 17.53 14.25 -10.18
N GLY A 184 18.25 14.87 -9.23
CA GLY A 184 19.14 14.16 -8.30
C GLY A 184 20.39 13.54 -8.93
N SER A 185 21.00 12.58 -8.24
CA SER A 185 22.25 11.92 -8.66
C SER A 185 22.34 10.49 -8.13
N LEU A 186 22.91 9.59 -8.92
CA LEU A 186 23.17 8.19 -8.50
C LEU A 186 24.31 8.05 -7.47
N GLN A 187 25.08 9.12 -7.24
CA GLN A 187 26.23 9.11 -6.33
C GLN A 187 25.88 9.56 -4.90
N THR A 188 24.62 9.95 -4.64
CA THR A 188 24.20 10.31 -3.28
C THR A 188 24.19 9.06 -2.39
N ARG A 189 25.05 9.02 -1.37
CA ARG A 189 24.88 8.08 -0.27
C ARG A 189 23.68 8.52 0.57
N PRO A 190 22.83 7.59 1.05
CA PRO A 190 21.87 7.92 2.09
C PRO A 190 22.59 8.55 3.29
N PRO A 191 21.96 9.49 4.01
CA PRO A 191 22.46 9.89 5.30
C PRO A 191 22.65 8.63 6.16
N GLY A 192 23.80 8.53 6.85
CA GLY A 192 24.02 7.46 7.81
C GLY A 192 22.99 7.52 8.94
N PRO A 193 22.84 6.46 9.75
CA PRO A 193 21.99 6.52 10.94
C PRO A 193 22.40 7.73 11.79
N PRO A 194 21.44 8.44 12.41
CA PRO A 194 21.78 9.51 13.35
C PRO A 194 22.69 8.93 14.43
N THR A 195 23.84 9.56 14.64
CA THR A 195 24.69 9.26 15.80
C THR A 195 24.01 9.82 17.04
N GLU A 196 23.64 8.93 17.97
CA GLU A 196 23.21 9.28 19.33
C GLU A 196 24.32 9.99 20.13
#